data_AF-A0AAD1C5N5-F1
#
_entry.id   AF-A0AAD1C5N5-F1
#
_cell.length_a   1.000
_cell.length_b   1.000
_cell.length_c   1.000
_cell.angle_alpha   90.00
_cell.angle_beta   90.00
_cell.angle_gamma   90.00
#
_symmetry.space_group_name_H-M   'P 1'
#
loop_
_entity.id
_entity.type
_entity.pdbx_description
1 polymer ?
#
loop_
_entity_poly.entity_id
_entity_poly.type
_entity_poly.pdbx_seq_one_letter_code
_entity_poly.pdbx_strand_id
1 'polypeptide(L)'
;MSSKHFYNRLKVLENKQVFTVNINHLLEKIAVDVPILQATFGKDKSIVIKPKSTNFGLGISIFQEPTNLDSSQKALEIAFSEDSSVLGEEFIAGTEYCFFVLDGKCEAVLLRLPANVRGDGRHTIRELVATKNANPLRSRDHRSPLERIKLGEIELLMLEQQGYKADDILPKGVQVFLRCNSNISTGGDSVDVTEIMHTSYKELAAEMATAMGA
;
A
#
# COMPACT_ATOMS: atom_id res chain seq x y z
N MET A 1 0.39 -34.91 -3.91
CA MET A 1 0.29 -33.90 -4.99
C MET A 1 0.12 -32.55 -4.32
N SER A 2 1.13 -31.69 -4.40
CA SER A 2 1.18 -30.40 -3.70
C SER A 2 0.38 -29.37 -4.50
N SER A 3 -0.73 -28.89 -3.92
CA SER A 3 -1.51 -27.78 -4.45
C SER A 3 -0.75 -26.48 -4.16
N LYS A 4 -0.25 -25.83 -5.21
CA LYS A 4 0.27 -24.47 -5.14
C LYS A 4 -0.93 -23.53 -5.15
N HIS A 5 -1.34 -23.04 -3.98
CA HIS A 5 -2.30 -21.94 -3.90
C HIS A 5 -1.63 -20.66 -4.41
N PHE A 6 -2.08 -20.20 -5.59
CA PHE A 6 -1.72 -18.90 -6.13
C PHE A 6 -2.55 -17.83 -5.40
N TYR A 7 -1.88 -16.93 -4.68
CA TYR A 7 -2.50 -15.76 -4.07
C TYR A 7 -2.69 -14.67 -5.13
N ASN A 8 -3.89 -14.54 -5.69
CA ASN A 8 -4.25 -13.40 -6.53
C ASN A 8 -4.72 -12.24 -5.64
N ARG A 9 -3.97 -11.13 -5.64
CA ARG A 9 -4.37 -9.89 -4.98
C ARG A 9 -5.34 -9.15 -5.91
N LEU A 10 -6.65 -9.33 -5.74
CA LEU A 10 -7.66 -8.56 -6.47
C LEU A 10 -7.74 -7.13 -5.90
N LYS A 11 -7.46 -6.13 -6.75
CA LYS A 11 -7.87 -4.75 -6.52
C LYS A 11 -9.17 -4.53 -7.27
N VAL A 12 -10.27 -4.36 -6.53
CA VAL A 12 -11.55 -3.95 -7.11
C VAL A 12 -11.41 -2.47 -7.50
N LEU A 13 -11.32 -2.21 -8.80
CA LEU A 13 -11.31 -0.85 -9.36
C LEU A 13 -12.41 -0.80 -10.43
N GLU A 14 -13.53 -0.15 -10.11
CA GLU A 14 -14.57 0.11 -11.10
C GLU A 14 -14.03 1.08 -12.17
N ASN A 15 -14.06 0.64 -13.43
CA ASN A 15 -13.77 1.41 -14.64
C ASN A 15 -12.44 2.20 -14.66
N LYS A 16 -11.37 1.61 -15.24
CA LYS A 16 -10.54 2.15 -16.36
C LYS A 16 -9.13 1.55 -16.42
N GLN A 17 -8.55 1.67 -17.62
CA GLN A 17 -7.37 0.99 -18.17
C GLN A 17 -6.11 1.03 -17.27
N VAL A 18 -5.62 -0.15 -16.90
CA VAL A 18 -4.25 -0.35 -16.42
C VAL A 18 -3.37 -0.59 -17.65
N PHE A 19 -2.47 0.34 -17.97
CA PHE A 19 -1.48 0.14 -19.03
C PHE A 19 -0.16 -0.36 -18.43
N THR A 20 0.25 -1.56 -18.84
CA THR A 20 1.63 -2.03 -18.63
C THR A 20 2.45 -1.64 -19.84
N VAL A 21 3.35 -0.66 -19.70
CA VAL A 21 4.33 -0.35 -20.75
C VAL A 21 5.42 -1.41 -20.68
N ASN A 22 5.34 -2.43 -21.54
CA ASN A 22 6.32 -3.50 -21.60
C ASN A 22 7.41 -3.13 -22.62
N ILE A 23 8.49 -2.49 -22.15
CA ILE A 23 9.64 -2.11 -23.00
C ILE A 23 10.61 -3.29 -23.08
N ASN A 24 10.23 -4.35 -23.78
CA ASN A 24 11.11 -5.48 -24.07
C ASN A 24 11.09 -5.81 -25.55
N HIS A 25 11.54 -4.85 -26.37
CA HIS A 25 12.45 -5.03 -27.49
C HIS A 25 12.31 -3.84 -28.43
N LEU A 26 13.46 -3.30 -28.85
CA LEU A 26 13.62 -2.36 -29.95
C LEU A 26 12.92 -1.03 -29.72
N LEU A 27 13.59 -0.17 -28.94
CA LEU A 27 13.91 1.23 -29.27
C LEU A 27 14.65 1.78 -28.05
N GLU A 28 15.88 2.20 -28.25
CA GLU A 28 16.70 2.91 -27.26
C GLU A 28 15.84 3.97 -26.56
N LYS A 29 15.68 3.89 -25.23
CA LYS A 29 15.12 4.94 -24.39
C LYS A 29 13.95 5.69 -25.05
N ILE A 30 12.80 5.05 -25.27
CA ILE A 30 11.57 5.84 -25.28
C ILE A 30 11.39 6.29 -23.84
N ALA A 31 11.98 7.43 -23.55
CA ALA A 31 11.75 8.16 -22.34
C ALA A 31 10.23 8.20 -22.15
N VAL A 32 9.76 7.75 -20.98
CA VAL A 32 8.47 8.22 -20.50
C VAL A 32 8.73 9.69 -20.18
N ASP A 33 8.79 10.53 -21.21
CA ASP A 33 8.92 11.96 -21.03
C ASP A 33 7.57 12.47 -20.57
N VAL A 34 7.60 13.48 -19.71
CA VAL A 34 6.42 14.09 -19.10
C VAL A 34 5.27 14.41 -20.09
N PRO A 35 5.51 14.78 -21.37
CA PRO A 35 4.44 14.96 -22.34
C PRO A 35 3.57 13.72 -22.58
N ILE A 36 4.14 12.51 -22.53
CA ILE A 36 3.39 11.25 -22.70
C ILE A 36 2.47 11.01 -21.50
N LEU A 37 2.97 11.27 -20.28
CA LEU A 37 2.15 11.17 -19.07
C LEU A 37 0.99 12.18 -19.10
N GLN A 38 1.27 13.44 -19.48
CA GLN A 38 0.23 14.46 -19.59
C GLN A 38 -0.80 14.17 -20.69
N ALA A 39 -0.37 13.64 -21.83
CA ALA A 39 -1.27 13.24 -22.90
C ALA A 39 -2.14 12.05 -22.47
N THR A 40 -1.61 11.15 -21.65
CA THR A 40 -2.32 9.93 -21.20
C THR A 40 -3.34 10.22 -20.11
N PHE A 41 -2.95 10.96 -19.06
CA PHE A 41 -3.82 11.19 -17.89
C PHE A 41 -4.62 12.50 -17.96
N GLY A 42 -4.20 13.45 -18.80
CA GLY A 42 -4.70 14.82 -18.77
C GLY A 42 -4.03 15.64 -17.67
N LYS A 43 -3.94 16.96 -17.88
CA LYS A 43 -3.23 17.88 -16.96
C LYS A 43 -3.90 18.00 -15.59
N ASP A 44 -5.19 17.68 -15.51
CA ASP A 44 -6.02 17.92 -14.31
C ASP A 44 -6.25 16.64 -13.49
N LYS A 45 -5.46 15.59 -13.72
CA LYS A 45 -5.62 14.32 -13.02
C LYS A 45 -4.56 14.04 -11.98
N SER A 46 -5.02 13.48 -10.88
CA SER A 46 -4.19 12.90 -9.82
C SER A 46 -3.56 11.61 -10.32
N ILE A 47 -2.26 11.47 -10.16
CA ILE A 47 -1.48 10.36 -10.73
C ILE A 47 -0.53 9.75 -9.69
N VAL A 48 -0.20 8.47 -9.90
CA VAL A 48 0.85 7.75 -9.18
C VAL A 48 1.91 7.35 -10.19
N ILE A 49 3.17 7.69 -9.90
CA ILE A 49 4.33 7.25 -10.69
C ILE A 49 5.12 6.29 -9.82
N LYS A 50 5.37 5.07 -10.31
CA LYS A 50 6.04 4.03 -9.54
C LYS A 50 6.91 3.11 -10.40
N PRO A 51 7.99 2.54 -9.87
CA PRO A 51 8.74 1.48 -10.55
C PRO A 51 7.84 0.25 -10.76
N LYS A 52 8.11 -0.51 -11.81
CA LYS A 52 7.38 -1.76 -12.10
C LYS A 52 7.54 -2.76 -10.96
N SER A 53 8.75 -2.89 -10.43
CA SER A 53 9.06 -3.80 -9.33
C SER A 53 9.84 -3.05 -8.25
N THR A 54 9.19 -2.77 -7.13
CA THR A 54 9.85 -2.18 -5.97
C THR A 54 9.23 -2.73 -4.68
N ASN A 55 10.00 -2.68 -3.59
CA ASN A 55 9.56 -3.05 -2.27
C ASN A 55 9.44 -1.82 -1.36
N PHE A 56 8.60 -1.91 -0.34
CA PHE A 56 8.48 -0.92 0.74
C PHE A 56 8.07 0.51 0.32
N GLY A 57 7.73 0.72 -0.96
CA GLY A 57 7.34 2.02 -1.49
C GLY A 57 8.50 2.87 -1.98
N LEU A 58 9.70 2.30 -2.14
CA LEU A 58 10.84 2.99 -2.72
C LEU A 58 10.56 3.37 -4.18
N GLY A 59 10.90 4.60 -4.56
CA GLY A 59 10.67 5.09 -5.92
C GLY A 59 9.22 5.50 -6.24
N ILE A 60 8.28 5.36 -5.29
CA ILE A 60 6.86 5.67 -5.52
C ILE A 60 6.58 7.14 -5.22
N SER A 61 6.04 7.86 -6.19
CA SER A 61 5.56 9.23 -6.06
C SER A 61 4.04 9.28 -6.25
N ILE A 62 3.33 9.86 -5.28
CA ILE A 62 1.86 9.98 -5.29
C ILE A 62 1.49 11.45 -5.39
N PHE A 63 0.75 11.81 -6.44
CA PHE A 63 0.21 13.15 -6.66
C PHE A 63 -1.31 13.10 -6.49
N GLN A 64 -1.78 13.49 -5.31
CA GLN A 64 -3.22 13.51 -4.99
C GLN A 64 -3.95 14.68 -5.67
N GLU A 65 -3.20 15.70 -6.05
CA GLU A 65 -3.65 16.84 -6.84
C GLU A 65 -2.91 16.88 -8.18
N PRO A 66 -3.43 17.58 -9.20
CA PRO A 66 -2.74 17.80 -10.46
C PRO A 66 -1.31 18.28 -10.25
N THR A 67 -0.35 17.61 -10.90
CA THR A 67 1.07 17.89 -10.75
C THR A 67 1.63 18.64 -11.95
N ASN A 68 2.71 19.40 -11.74
CA ASN A 68 3.40 20.12 -12.80
C ASN A 68 4.47 19.25 -13.50
N LEU A 69 5.01 19.79 -14.61
CA LEU A 69 5.98 19.08 -15.44
C LEU A 69 7.25 18.69 -14.66
N ASP A 70 7.84 19.63 -13.93
CA ASP A 70 9.09 19.43 -13.19
C ASP A 70 8.94 18.39 -12.09
N SER A 71 7.83 18.42 -11.35
CA SER A 71 7.51 17.43 -10.31
C SER A 71 7.35 16.03 -10.91
N SER A 72 6.71 15.94 -12.09
CA SER A 72 6.53 14.68 -12.79
C SER A 72 7.87 14.12 -13.32
N GLN A 73 8.73 14.99 -13.82
CA GLN A 73 10.08 14.63 -14.26
C GLN A 73 10.92 14.07 -13.11
N LYS A 74 10.93 14.74 -11.96
CA LYS A 74 11.64 14.26 -10.76
C LYS A 74 11.11 12.91 -10.27
N ALA A 75 9.79 12.73 -10.27
CA ALA A 75 9.16 11.47 -9.90
C ALA A 75 9.55 10.32 -10.84
N LEU A 76 9.66 10.60 -12.14
CA LEU A 76 10.18 9.64 -13.12
C LEU A 76 11.64 9.29 -12.85
N GLU A 77 12.50 10.27 -12.60
CA GLU A 77 13.91 10.04 -12.27
C GLU A 77 14.08 9.16 -11.02
N ILE A 78 13.30 9.45 -9.97
CA ILE A 78 13.26 8.65 -8.74
C ILE A 78 12.73 7.23 -9.01
N ALA A 79 11.73 7.07 -9.87
CA ALA A 79 11.22 5.74 -10.18
C ALA A 79 12.21 4.93 -11.03
N PHE A 80 12.89 5.58 -11.98
CA PHE A 80 13.91 4.96 -12.83
C PHE A 80 15.21 4.64 -12.09
N SER A 81 15.51 5.29 -10.96
CA SER A 81 16.63 4.88 -10.12
C SER A 81 16.40 3.54 -9.43
N GLU A 82 15.13 3.11 -9.29
CA GLU A 82 14.76 1.85 -8.62
C GLU A 82 14.48 0.70 -9.60
N ASP A 83 13.97 0.98 -10.81
CA ASP A 83 13.70 -0.03 -11.84
C ASP A 83 13.90 0.54 -13.25
N SER A 84 14.39 -0.29 -14.17
CA SER A 84 14.45 0.01 -15.61
C SER A 84 13.10 0.31 -16.26
N SER A 85 11.99 -0.04 -15.62
CA SER A 85 10.62 0.10 -16.10
C SER A 85 9.77 0.85 -15.07
N VAL A 86 9.00 1.82 -15.53
CA VAL A 86 8.13 2.67 -14.69
C VAL A 86 6.68 2.57 -15.15
N LEU A 87 5.75 2.70 -14.21
CA LEU A 87 4.31 2.70 -14.39
C LEU A 87 3.72 4.04 -13.94
N GLY A 88 2.84 4.61 -14.76
CA GLY A 88 1.92 5.67 -14.37
C GLY A 88 0.53 5.09 -14.17
N GLU A 89 -0.16 5.47 -13.10
CA GLU A 89 -1.54 5.06 -12.80
C GLU A 89 -2.36 6.27 -12.36
N GLU A 90 -3.67 6.24 -12.59
CA GLU A 90 -4.59 7.22 -11.99
C GLU A 90 -4.63 7.01 -10.47
N PHE A 91 -4.51 8.11 -9.71
CA PHE A 91 -4.70 8.05 -8.27
C PHE A 91 -6.20 7.99 -7.95
N ILE A 92 -6.59 6.94 -7.23
CA ILE A 92 -7.95 6.76 -6.75
C ILE A 92 -7.92 6.92 -5.24
N ALA A 93 -8.60 7.96 -4.76
CA ALA A 93 -8.78 8.17 -3.34
C ALA A 93 -9.70 7.09 -2.76
N GLY A 94 -9.28 6.47 -1.66
CA GLY A 94 -10.06 5.44 -1.00
C GLY A 94 -9.23 4.62 -0.03
N THR A 95 -9.90 3.69 0.64
CA THR A 95 -9.24 2.71 1.52
C THR A 95 -9.06 1.40 0.74
N GLU A 96 -7.85 0.85 0.74
CA GLU A 96 -7.57 -0.44 0.10
C GLU A 96 -8.11 -1.60 0.97
N TYR A 97 -8.93 -2.47 0.36
CA TYR A 97 -9.39 -3.74 0.94
C TYR A 97 -8.89 -4.91 0.10
N CYS A 98 -8.60 -6.03 0.76
CA CYS A 98 -8.19 -7.28 0.12
C CYS A 98 -9.31 -8.30 0.27
N PHE A 99 -9.90 -8.72 -0.86
CA PHE A 99 -10.96 -9.71 -0.91
C PHE A 99 -10.36 -11.09 -1.18
N PHE A 100 -10.75 -12.09 -0.39
CA PHE A 100 -10.43 -13.48 -0.60
C PHE A 100 -11.66 -14.17 -1.19
N VAL A 101 -11.53 -14.59 -2.45
CA VAL A 101 -12.60 -15.27 -3.18
C VAL A 101 -12.22 -16.72 -3.39
N LEU A 102 -13.16 -17.63 -3.10
CA LEU A 102 -13.05 -19.06 -3.32
C LEU A 102 -14.36 -19.57 -3.93
N ASP A 103 -14.27 -20.40 -4.97
CA ASP A 103 -15.43 -21.00 -5.63
C ASP A 103 -16.54 -19.99 -6.00
N GLY A 104 -16.14 -18.83 -6.54
CA GLY A 104 -17.06 -17.76 -6.94
C GLY A 104 -17.75 -17.03 -5.78
N LYS A 105 -17.23 -17.14 -4.56
CA LYS A 105 -17.75 -16.46 -3.36
C LYS A 105 -16.66 -15.72 -2.61
N CYS A 106 -16.97 -14.51 -2.15
CA CYS A 106 -16.07 -13.77 -1.28
C CYS A 106 -16.19 -14.29 0.16
N GLU A 107 -15.19 -15.05 0.60
CA GLU A 107 -15.14 -15.71 1.91
C GLU A 107 -14.53 -14.80 3.00
N ALA A 108 -13.64 -13.87 2.64
CA ALA A 108 -13.07 -12.93 3.61
C ALA A 108 -12.73 -11.58 2.99
N VAL A 109 -12.77 -10.54 3.81
CA VAL A 109 -12.35 -9.18 3.44
C VAL A 109 -11.42 -8.63 4.51
N LEU A 110 -10.28 -8.11 4.07
CA LEU A 110 -9.19 -7.71 4.94
C LEU A 110 -8.80 -6.25 4.69
N LEU A 111 -8.77 -5.47 5.77
CA LEU A 111 -8.22 -4.12 5.80
C LEU A 111 -6.80 -4.16 6.36
N ARG A 112 -5.85 -3.57 5.63
CA ARG A 112 -4.48 -3.39 6.14
C ARG A 112 -4.29 -1.98 6.66
N LEU A 113 -3.84 -1.87 7.89
CA LEU A 113 -3.47 -0.58 8.49
C LEU A 113 -1.93 -0.47 8.55
N PRO A 114 -1.37 0.73 8.29
CA PRO A 114 0.04 0.99 8.56
C PRO A 114 0.41 0.68 10.01
N ALA A 115 1.69 0.38 10.26
CA ALA A 115 2.18 0.16 11.62
C ALA A 115 1.75 1.35 12.50
N ASN A 116 1.16 1.06 13.65
CA ASN A 116 0.52 2.09 14.48
C ASN A 116 0.46 1.66 15.95
N VAL A 117 0.22 2.62 16.84
CA VAL A 117 -0.19 2.37 18.22
C VAL A 117 -1.29 3.35 18.63
N ARG A 118 -2.09 2.96 19.61
CA ARG A 118 -3.17 3.78 20.18
C ARG A 118 -2.85 4.08 21.63
N GLY A 119 -2.94 5.36 22.00
CA GLY A 119 -2.64 5.86 23.32
C GLY A 119 -3.66 5.40 24.35
N ASP A 120 -3.17 5.11 25.54
CA ASP A 120 -3.98 4.83 26.72
C ASP A 120 -3.88 5.95 27.78
N GLY A 121 -3.10 7.00 27.48
CA GLY A 121 -2.84 8.13 28.37
C GLY A 121 -1.88 7.81 29.52
N ARG A 122 -1.20 6.67 29.51
CA ARG A 122 -0.30 6.23 30.61
C ARG A 122 1.07 5.81 30.11
N HIS A 123 1.14 5.09 29.00
CA HIS A 123 2.38 4.56 28.47
C HIS A 123 2.95 5.44 27.35
N THR A 124 4.27 5.43 27.25
CA THR A 124 4.99 6.04 26.14
C THR A 124 4.71 5.29 24.85
N ILE A 125 4.89 5.94 23.70
CA ILE A 125 4.76 5.29 22.38
C ILE A 125 5.67 4.06 22.28
N ARG A 126 6.90 4.13 22.81
CA ARG A 126 7.85 3.01 22.87
C ARG A 126 7.30 1.82 23.65
N GLU A 127 6.71 2.07 24.81
CA GLU A 127 6.09 1.02 25.63
C GLU A 127 4.84 0.44 24.95
N LEU A 128 4.01 1.28 24.32
CA LEU A 128 2.85 0.82 23.55
C LEU A 128 3.29 -0.09 22.38
N VAL A 129 4.39 0.25 21.70
CA VAL A 129 4.97 -0.61 20.66
C VAL A 129 5.47 -1.94 21.26
N ALA A 130 6.15 -1.90 22.40
CA ALA A 130 6.63 -3.10 23.08
C ALA A 130 5.47 -4.02 23.47
N THR A 131 4.40 -3.46 24.06
CA THR A 131 3.16 -4.18 24.41
C THR A 131 2.52 -4.80 23.17
N LYS A 132 2.40 -4.04 22.07
CA LYS A 132 1.83 -4.55 20.81
C LYS A 132 2.67 -5.69 20.23
N ASN A 133 4.00 -5.59 20.31
CA ASN A 133 4.93 -6.62 19.87
C ASN A 133 4.96 -7.88 20.77
N ALA A 134 4.39 -7.81 21.97
CA ALA A 134 4.22 -8.97 22.85
C ALA A 134 3.12 -9.93 22.36
N ASN A 135 2.31 -9.53 21.37
CA ASN A 135 1.35 -10.42 20.73
C ASN A 135 2.08 -11.63 20.12
N PRO A 136 1.70 -12.88 20.44
CA PRO A 136 2.36 -14.09 19.93
C PRO A 136 2.28 -14.25 18.40
N LEU A 137 1.32 -13.57 17.75
CA LEU A 137 1.21 -13.54 16.29
C LEU A 137 2.27 -12.63 15.64
N ARG A 138 3.01 -11.83 16.42
CA ARG A 138 4.08 -10.94 15.95
C ARG A 138 5.47 -11.51 16.22
N SER A 139 6.14 -11.97 15.17
CA SER A 139 7.52 -12.45 15.27
C SER A 139 8.47 -11.66 14.37
N ARG A 140 9.77 -11.91 14.56
CA ARG A 140 10.84 -11.54 13.63
C ARG A 140 11.03 -12.58 12.54
N ASP A 141 10.54 -13.79 12.76
CA ASP A 141 10.63 -14.86 11.79
C ASP A 141 9.43 -14.74 10.85
N HIS A 142 9.67 -14.72 9.53
CA HIS A 142 8.65 -14.66 8.46
C HIS A 142 7.66 -15.86 8.45
N ARG A 143 7.60 -16.63 9.53
CA ARG A 143 6.68 -17.74 9.78
C ARG A 143 5.46 -17.30 10.60
N SER A 144 5.49 -16.11 11.20
CA SER A 144 4.34 -15.57 11.93
C SER A 144 3.45 -14.71 11.03
N PRO A 145 2.13 -14.66 11.29
CA PRO A 145 1.20 -13.88 10.46
C PRO A 145 1.47 -12.37 10.44
N LEU A 146 2.11 -11.83 11.48
CA LEU A 146 2.43 -10.42 11.61
C LEU A 146 3.91 -10.22 11.92
N GLU A 147 4.48 -9.12 11.41
CA GLU A 147 5.85 -8.73 11.72
C GLU A 147 5.89 -7.84 12.98
N ARG A 148 6.99 -7.88 13.74
CA ARG A 148 7.18 -6.92 14.83
C ARG A 148 7.45 -5.51 14.31
N ILE A 149 6.85 -4.53 14.97
CA ILE A 149 7.10 -3.11 14.74
C ILE A 149 8.50 -2.77 15.28
N LYS A 150 9.32 -2.08 14.48
CA LYS A 150 10.61 -1.53 14.93
C LYS A 150 10.48 -0.01 14.99
N LEU A 151 11.07 0.62 16.00
CA LEU A 151 11.20 2.08 16.05
C LEU A 151 12.56 2.45 15.45
N GLY A 152 12.69 2.34 14.14
CA GLY A 152 13.87 2.77 13.39
C GLY A 152 13.78 4.24 12.99
N GLU A 153 14.74 4.70 12.19
CA GLU A 153 14.82 6.10 11.75
C GLU A 153 13.55 6.59 11.04
N ILE A 154 12.97 5.75 10.17
CA ILE A 154 11.76 6.11 9.42
C ILE A 154 10.56 6.22 10.36
N GLU A 155 10.40 5.30 11.31
CA GLU A 155 9.31 5.36 12.28
C GLU A 155 9.43 6.57 13.22
N LEU A 156 10.65 6.91 13.64
CA LEU A 156 10.91 8.09 14.46
C LEU A 156 10.62 9.37 13.69
N LEU A 157 11.04 9.46 12.43
CA LEU A 157 10.71 10.59 11.55
C LEU A 157 9.19 10.74 11.37
N MET A 158 8.47 9.63 11.18
CA MET A 158 7.01 9.64 11.03
C MET A 158 6.30 10.13 12.30
N LEU A 159 6.81 9.76 13.48
CA LEU A 159 6.31 10.28 14.75
C LEU A 159 6.54 11.79 14.86
N GLU A 160 7.76 12.25 14.53
CA GLU A 160 8.12 13.66 14.58
C GLU A 160 7.23 14.52 13.67
N GLN A 161 6.92 14.04 12.46
CA GLN A 161 5.99 14.70 11.54
C GLN A 161 4.57 14.82 12.09
N GLN A 162 4.16 13.91 12.99
CA GLN A 162 2.88 13.98 13.71
C GLN A 162 2.98 14.76 15.03
N GLY A 163 4.14 15.33 15.35
CA GLY A 163 4.37 16.10 16.57
C GLY A 163 4.65 15.28 17.82
N TYR A 164 5.08 14.02 17.67
CA TYR A 164 5.37 13.11 18.77
C TYR A 164 6.81 12.61 18.75
N LYS A 165 7.30 12.20 19.91
CA LYS A 165 8.55 11.45 20.12
C LYS A 165 8.23 10.07 20.68
N ALA A 166 9.14 9.12 20.49
CA ALA A 166 8.96 7.75 20.98
C ALA A 166 8.71 7.66 22.50
N ASP A 167 9.22 8.61 23.27
CA ASP A 167 9.12 8.62 24.73
C ASP A 167 7.97 9.53 25.24
N ASP A 168 7.14 10.07 24.35
CA ASP A 168 5.94 10.82 24.72
C ASP A 168 4.82 9.87 25.15
N ILE A 169 4.04 10.28 26.15
CA ILE A 169 2.80 9.59 26.55
C ILE A 169 1.69 9.97 25.59
N LEU A 170 1.19 8.99 24.83
CA LEU A 170 0.17 9.24 23.83
C LEU A 170 -1.21 9.37 24.51
N PRO A 171 -1.96 10.48 24.30
CA PRO A 171 -3.24 10.68 24.95
C PRO A 171 -4.22 9.55 24.65
N LYS A 172 -5.09 9.27 25.64
CA LYS A 172 -6.03 8.15 25.55
C LYS A 172 -6.92 8.27 24.30
N GLY A 173 -6.93 7.21 23.51
CA GLY A 173 -7.76 7.10 22.31
C GLY A 173 -7.13 7.65 21.03
N VAL A 174 -6.07 8.45 21.12
CA VAL A 174 -5.33 8.98 19.97
C VAL A 174 -4.53 7.85 19.32
N GLN A 175 -4.55 7.79 17.99
CA GLN A 175 -3.77 6.83 17.22
C GLN A 175 -2.68 7.57 16.46
N VAL A 176 -1.48 7.01 16.45
CA VAL A 176 -0.35 7.49 15.64
C VAL A 176 0.12 6.39 14.71
N PHE A 177 0.51 6.80 13.50
CA PHE A 177 1.08 5.89 12.51
C PHE A 177 2.60 5.96 12.52
N LEU A 178 3.26 4.82 12.39
CA LEU A 178 4.71 4.68 12.38
C LEU A 178 5.24 4.50 10.96
N ARG A 179 4.35 4.18 9.99
CA ARG A 179 4.67 4.04 8.57
C ARG A 179 3.58 4.69 7.73
N CYS A 180 3.94 5.14 6.54
CA CYS A 180 2.97 5.61 5.54
C CYS A 180 2.34 4.46 4.76
N ASN A 181 3.05 3.34 4.60
CA ASN A 181 2.55 2.16 3.89
C ASN A 181 1.84 1.18 4.84
N SER A 182 0.83 0.47 4.33
CA SER A 182 0.03 -0.50 5.09
C SER A 182 0.62 -1.92 5.08
N ASN A 183 1.93 -2.06 4.88
CA ASN A 183 2.55 -3.37 4.69
C ASN A 183 2.69 -4.13 6.02
N ILE A 184 2.18 -5.37 6.05
CA ILE A 184 2.31 -6.29 7.20
C ILE A 184 3.79 -6.54 7.52
N SER A 185 4.65 -6.65 6.50
CA SER A 185 6.11 -6.83 6.66
C SER A 185 6.82 -5.67 7.36
N THR A 186 6.18 -4.51 7.47
CA THR A 186 6.69 -3.35 8.21
C THR A 186 6.01 -3.16 9.57
N GLY A 187 5.26 -4.18 10.02
CA GLY A 187 4.56 -4.16 11.30
C GLY A 187 3.12 -3.65 11.23
N GLY A 188 2.55 -3.51 10.04
CA GLY A 188 1.13 -3.19 9.84
C GLY A 188 0.18 -4.15 10.56
N ASP A 189 -1.08 -3.74 10.71
CA ASP A 189 -2.14 -4.61 11.21
C ASP A 189 -2.94 -5.19 10.04
N SER A 190 -3.51 -6.36 10.30
CA SER A 190 -4.41 -7.07 9.40
C SER A 190 -5.76 -7.19 10.12
N VAL A 191 -6.76 -6.45 9.67
CA VAL A 191 -8.08 -6.37 10.31
C VAL A 191 -9.09 -7.10 9.42
N ASP A 192 -9.73 -8.12 9.97
CA ASP A 192 -10.86 -8.79 9.32
C ASP A 192 -12.08 -7.86 9.37
N VAL A 193 -12.58 -7.52 8.19
CA VAL A 193 -13.75 -6.66 8.00
C VAL A 193 -14.85 -7.39 7.21
N THR A 194 -14.80 -8.72 7.16
CA THR A 194 -15.72 -9.54 6.38
C THR A 194 -17.17 -9.23 6.73
N GLU A 195 -17.55 -9.28 8.01
CA GLU A 195 -18.95 -9.08 8.43
C GLU A 195 -19.46 -7.65 8.25
N ILE A 196 -18.57 -6.66 8.28
CA ILE A 196 -18.94 -5.24 8.17
C ILE A 196 -18.85 -4.71 6.75
N MET A 197 -18.25 -5.46 5.81
CA MET A 197 -18.14 -5.06 4.43
C MET A 197 -19.49 -5.16 3.71
N HIS A 198 -19.87 -4.09 3.02
CA HIS A 198 -21.12 -4.05 2.26
C HIS A 198 -21.15 -5.15 1.19
N THR A 199 -22.29 -5.84 1.07
CA THR A 199 -22.44 -7.03 0.21
C THR A 199 -22.13 -6.75 -1.25
N SER A 200 -22.45 -5.56 -1.75
CA SER A 200 -22.17 -5.18 -3.15
C SER A 200 -20.69 -5.31 -3.53
N TYR A 201 -19.76 -4.99 -2.62
CA TYR A 201 -18.33 -5.12 -2.90
C TYR A 201 -17.87 -6.58 -2.87
N LYS A 202 -18.50 -7.42 -2.03
CA LYS A 202 -18.22 -8.85 -1.97
C LYS A 202 -18.67 -9.55 -3.25
N GLU A 203 -19.87 -9.22 -3.73
CA GLU A 203 -20.43 -9.72 -4.99
C GLU A 203 -19.56 -9.28 -6.17
N LEU A 204 -19.23 -7.99 -6.23
CA LEU A 204 -18.36 -7.45 -7.28
C LEU A 204 -16.99 -8.13 -7.31
N ALA A 205 -16.36 -8.36 -6.15
CA ALA A 205 -15.08 -9.07 -6.09
C ALA A 205 -15.19 -10.52 -6.61
N ALA A 206 -16.29 -11.21 -6.31
CA ALA A 206 -16.56 -12.56 -6.77
C ALA A 206 -16.81 -12.62 -8.29
N GLU A 207 -17.56 -11.66 -8.83
CA GLU A 207 -17.77 -11.51 -10.28
C GLU A 207 -16.45 -11.25 -11.01
N MET A 208 -15.60 -10.36 -10.47
CA MET A 208 -14.28 -10.09 -11.03
C MET A 208 -13.40 -11.34 -11.05
N ALA A 209 -13.38 -12.13 -9.98
CA ALA A 209 -12.61 -13.37 -9.92
C ALA A 209 -13.11 -14.38 -10.98
N THR A 210 -14.43 -14.53 -11.10
CA THR A 210 -15.07 -15.40 -12.09
C THR A 210 -14.72 -14.97 -13.52
N ALA A 211 -14.76 -13.67 -13.81
CA ALA A 211 -14.41 -13.13 -15.13
C ALA A 211 -12.94 -13.38 -15.50
N MET A 212 -12.06 -13.48 -14.50
CA MET A 212 -10.65 -13.82 -14.68
C MET A 212 -10.38 -15.33 -14.78
N GLY A 213 -11.41 -16.18 -14.62
CA GLY A 213 -11.29 -17.63 -14.64
C GLY A 213 -10.55 -18.20 -13.42
N ALA A 214 -10.60 -17.49 -12.29
CA ALA A 214 -9.98 -17.86 -11.02
C ALA A 214 -10.95 -18.60 -10.08
#